data_AF-H0QZX1-F1
#
_entry.id   AF-H0QZX1-F1
#
_cell.length_a   1.000
_cell.length_b   1.000
_cell.length_c   1.000
_cell.angle_alpha   90.00
_cell.angle_beta   90.00
_cell.angle_gamma   90.00
#
_symmetry.space_group_name_H-M   'P 1'
#
loop_
_entity.id
_entity.type
_entity.pdbx_description
1 polymer ?
#
loop_
_entity_poly.entity_id
_entity_poly.type
_entity_poly.pdbx_seq_one_letter_code
_entity_poly.pdbx_strand_id
1 'polypeptide(L)' 'SFFAMADGIEYELLLVVCAAALILTGPGRISLDSRWGWAKRPMWGSLAFLVIGIAGAIVSWIVFNGVNPVK' A
#
# COMPACT_ATOMS: atom_id res chain seq x y z
N SER A 1 -13.69 9.50 -21.19
CA SER A 1 -13.13 10.13 -19.99
C SER A 1 -12.70 9.02 -19.04
N PHE A 2 -11.40 8.88 -18.78
CA PHE A 2 -10.81 7.73 -18.07
C PHE A 2 -11.33 7.54 -16.62
N PHE A 3 -11.76 8.60 -15.95
CA PHE A 3 -12.27 8.57 -14.56
C PHE A 3 -13.79 8.66 -14.42
N ALA A 4 -14.56 8.64 -15.52
CA ALA A 4 -15.98 9.02 -15.51
C ALA A 4 -16.95 7.84 -15.62
N MET A 5 -16.49 6.61 -15.44
CA MET A 5 -17.34 5.41 -15.51
C MET A 5 -17.85 5.05 -14.11
N ALA A 6 -19.16 4.88 -13.97
CA ALA A 6 -19.82 4.63 -12.67
C ALA A 6 -19.36 3.33 -11.98
N ASP A 7 -18.92 2.33 -12.78
CA ASP A 7 -18.37 1.06 -12.30
C ASP A 7 -16.88 0.88 -12.68
N GLY A 8 -16.18 2.00 -12.87
CA GLY A 8 -14.78 2.01 -13.28
C GLY A 8 -13.81 1.69 -12.15
N ILE A 9 -12.89 0.73 -12.36
CA ILE A 9 -11.80 0.43 -11.42
C ILE A 9 -10.58 1.35 -11.61
N GLU A 10 -10.60 2.23 -12.61
CA GLU A 10 -9.45 3.02 -13.04
C GLU A 10 -8.94 3.96 -11.95
N TYR A 11 -9.86 4.57 -11.19
CA TYR A 11 -9.52 5.45 -10.08
C TYR A 11 -8.87 4.67 -8.94
N GLU A 12 -9.44 3.51 -8.58
CA GLU A 12 -8.92 2.67 -7.52
C GLU A 12 -7.53 2.10 -7.87
N LEU A 13 -7.37 1.59 -9.10
CA LEU A 13 -6.08 1.13 -9.61
C LEU A 13 -5.02 2.22 -9.60
N LEU A 14 -5.38 3.45 -9.98
CA LEU A 14 -4.45 4.58 -9.95
C LEU A 14 -3.96 4.84 -8.52
N LEU A 15 -4.87 4.86 -7.55
CA LEU A 15 -4.51 5.06 -6.14
C LEU A 15 -3.57 3.95 -5.64
N VAL A 16 -3.85 2.68 -5.97
CA VAL A 16 -3.00 1.54 -5.60
C VAL A 16 -1.60 1.67 -6.21
N VAL A 17 -1.50 2.01 -7.49
CA VAL A 17 -0.22 2.19 -8.18
C VAL A 17 0.56 3.37 -7.60
N CYS A 18 -0.11 4.49 -7.34
CA CYS A 18 0.53 5.65 -6.69
C CYS A 18 1.04 5.32 -5.29
N ALA A 19 0.27 4.60 -4.48
CA ALA A 19 0.69 4.16 -3.16
C ALA A 19 1.92 3.23 -3.24
N ALA A 20 1.91 2.26 -4.15
CA ALA A 20 3.04 1.37 -4.37
C ALA A 20 4.30 2.13 -4.84
N ALA A 21 4.14 3.08 -5.76
CA ALA A 21 5.24 3.92 -6.24
C ALA A 21 5.87 4.74 -5.10
N LEU A 22 5.05 5.33 -4.22
CA LEU A 22 5.52 6.09 -3.06
C LEU A 22 6.30 5.20 -2.08
N ILE A 23 5.79 4.00 -1.79
CA ILE A 23 6.46 3.03 -0.90
C ILE A 23 7.81 2.62 -1.50
N LEU A 24 7.85 2.29 -2.80
CA LEU A 24 9.06 1.83 -3.48
C LEU A 24 10.13 2.92 -3.66
N THR A 25 9.72 4.17 -3.83
CA THR A 25 10.63 5.33 -3.87
C THR A 25 11.42 5.49 -2.56
N GLY A 26 10.92 4.90 -1.47
CA GLY A 26 11.57 4.88 -0.18
C GLY A 26 11.38 6.18 0.61
N PRO A 27 11.87 6.21 1.85
CA PRO A 27 11.71 7.36 2.74
C PRO A 27 12.45 8.58 2.20
N GLY A 28 11.68 9.59 1.79
CA GLY A 28 12.21 10.88 1.35
C GLY A 28 12.88 11.68 2.47
N ARG A 29 13.43 12.85 2.14
CA ARG A 29 14.12 13.74 3.11
C ARG A 29 13.26 14.15 4.31
N ILE A 30 11.92 14.09 4.20
CA ILE A 30 10.94 14.49 5.23
C ILE A 30 10.18 13.26 5.76
N SER A 31 10.73 12.06 5.63
CA SER A 31 10.07 10.86 6.15
C SER A 31 10.22 10.74 7.66
N LEU A 32 9.12 10.51 8.39
CA LEU A 32 9.14 10.33 9.85
C LEU A 32 9.93 9.08 10.27
N ASP A 33 9.99 8.05 9.43
CA ASP A 33 10.73 6.81 9.63
C ASP A 33 12.24 6.93 9.33
N SER A 34 12.69 8.05 8.75
CA SER A 34 14.12 8.32 8.43
C SER A 34 15.01 8.35 9.69
N ARG A 35 14.41 8.51 10.87
CA ARG A 35 15.11 8.55 12.16
C ARG A 35 15.54 7.15 12.64
N TRP A 36 14.89 6.09 12.18
CA TRP A 36 15.32 4.72 12.44
C TRP A 36 16.31 4.31 11.36
N GLY A 37 17.60 4.23 11.71
CA GLY A 37 18.72 4.05 10.77
C GLY A 37 18.66 2.86 9.81
N TRP A 38 17.64 2.01 9.93
CA TRP A 38 17.27 0.96 8.97
C TRP A 38 16.65 1.52 7.68
N ALA A 39 16.01 2.70 7.73
CA ALA A 39 15.46 3.40 6.57
C ALA A 39 16.53 3.93 5.60
N LYS A 40 17.75 4.15 6.09
CA LYS A 40 18.88 4.70 5.33
C LYS A 40 19.71 3.67 4.56
N ARG A 41 19.45 2.38 4.74
CA ARG A 41 20.12 1.27 4.03
C ARG A 41 19.10 0.66 3.05
N PRO A 42 19.02 1.18 1.82
CA PRO A 42 17.83 1.09 1.00
C PRO A 42 17.88 -0.17 0.13
N MET A 43 16.95 -1.09 0.35
CA MET A 43 16.41 -2.03 -0.65
C MET A 43 15.32 -2.87 -0.01
N TRP A 44 15.53 -3.33 1.22
CA TRP A 44 14.59 -4.21 1.92
C TRP A 44 13.49 -3.47 2.69
N GLY A 45 13.78 -2.26 3.19
CA GLY A 45 12.82 -1.50 4.02
C GLY A 45 11.55 -1.12 3.26
N SER A 46 11.68 -0.51 2.08
CA SER A 46 10.53 -0.15 1.23
C SER A 46 9.75 -1.37 0.77
N LEU A 47 10.44 -2.44 0.38
CA LEU A 47 9.81 -3.71 0.00
C LEU A 47 9.03 -4.33 1.17
N ALA A 48 9.59 -4.31 2.39
CA ALA A 48 8.92 -4.81 3.59
C ALA A 48 7.63 -4.03 3.88
N PHE A 49 7.64 -2.70 3.75
CA PHE A 49 6.44 -1.89 3.91
C PHE A 49 5.39 -2.15 2.82
N LEU A 50 5.81 -2.44 1.58
CA LEU A 50 4.89 -2.86 0.52
C LEU A 50 4.18 -4.17 0.88
N VAL A 51 4.94 -5.16 1.36
CA VAL A 51 4.39 -6.45 1.80
C VAL A 51 3.44 -6.27 3.00
N ILE A 52 3.78 -5.41 3.96
CA ILE A 52 2.89 -5.08 5.09
C ILE A 52 1.60 -4.43 4.59
N GLY A 53 1.67 -3.54 3.61
CA GLY A 53 0.48 -2.93 3.00
C GLY A 53 -0.44 -3.98 2.34
N ILE A 54 0.13 -4.91 1.58
CA ILE A 54 -0.61 -6.02 0.97
C ILE A 54 -1.24 -6.92 2.06
N ALA A 55 -0.48 -7.28 3.08
CA ALA A 55 -0.98 -8.09 4.19
C ALA A 55 -2.12 -7.39 4.94
N GLY A 56 -2.01 -6.08 5.18
CA GLY A 56 -3.07 -5.28 5.79
C GLY A 56 -4.36 -5.26 4.96
N ALA A 57 -4.25 -5.15 3.63
CA ALA A 57 -5.38 -5.21 2.72
C ALA A 57 -6.05 -6.60 2.72
N ILE A 58 -5.27 -7.68 2.77
CA ILE A 58 -5.79 -9.04 2.88
C ILE A 58 -6.51 -9.24 4.22
N VAL A 59 -5.90 -8.80 5.33
CA VAL A 59 -6.50 -8.93 6.66
C VAL A 59 -7.79 -8.13 6.77
N SER A 60 -7.82 -6.90 6.26
CA SER A 60 -9.04 -6.10 6.26
C SER A 60 -10.13 -6.75 5.41
N TRP A 61 -9.79 -7.28 4.23
CA TRP A 61 -10.72 -8.07 3.43
C TRP A 61 -11.24 -9.27 4.22
N ILE A 62 -10.38 -10.11 4.80
CA ILE A 62 -10.84 -11.27 5.59
C ILE A 62 -11.78 -10.82 6.72
N VAL A 63 -11.41 -9.82 7.53
CA VAL A 63 -12.21 -9.39 8.69
C VAL A 63 -13.56 -8.79 8.27
N PHE A 64 -13.60 -7.99 7.19
CA PHE A 64 -14.78 -7.23 6.80
C PHE A 64 -15.57 -7.84 5.65
N ASN A 65 -15.03 -8.83 4.95
CA ASN A 65 -15.72 -9.51 3.86
C ASN A 65 -16.69 -10.55 4.43
N GLY A 66 -17.95 -10.46 4.02
CA GLY A 66 -19.06 -11.27 4.54
C GLY A 66 -18.99 -12.77 4.23
N VAL A 67 -17.94 -13.25 3.55
CA VAL A 67 -17.72 -14.65 3.15
C VAL A 67 -16.72 -15.36 4.09
N ASN A 68 -16.29 -14.70 5.18
CA ASN A 68 -15.27 -15.22 6.08
C ASN A 68 -15.81 -16.26 7.09
N PRO A 69 -15.24 -17.48 7.18
CA PRO A 69 -15.73 -18.59 8.03
C PRO A 69 -15.42 -18.47 9.54
N VAL A 70 -14.89 -17.33 10.02
CA VAL A 70 -14.64 -17.07 11.46
C VAL A 70 -15.78 -16.30 12.15
N LYS A 71 -16.91 -16.10 11.46
CA LYS A 71 -18.20 -15.84 12.10
C LYS A 71 -19.01 -17.13 12.16
#